data_AF-A0A1F6HU85-F1
#
_entry.id   AF-A0A1F6HU85-F1
#
_cell.length_a   1.000
_cell.length_b   1.000
_cell.length_c   1.000
_cell.angle_alpha   90.00
_cell.angle_beta   90.00
_cell.angle_gamma   90.00
#
_symmetry.space_group_name_H-M   'P 1'
#
loop_
_entity.id
_entity.type
_entity.pdbx_description
1 polymer ?
#
loop_
_entity_poly.entity_id
_entity_poly.type
_entity_poly.pdbx_seq_one_letter_code
_entity_poly.pdbx_strand_id
1 'polypeptide(L)'
;MGPEGRFTPEYAAEFKAPVKANPGGVGVLESPMLKRKINYEAINSKVKFNGWPSSFGIKETQYFSNGSRISARPEVNQETKRSGIPDDTEIHEATHAVVAEVTDGEKGSSVRKVTDVPGPGYNGLTELTSKNPLAAIAPYSVGHSGTGHDERITSFMTNNVDSAAKVARSIVRAHEEEIFEVASDLHDKGTMNGLEVKEAMDRVDEKKEINFATIFVKNPDGSEEQMPHAEVKNGIVIMPKAIEIPNKSHELSKEGIIFSRN
;
A
#
# COMPACT_ATOMS: atom_id res chain seq x y z
N MET A 1 -37.89 -25.59 2.12
CA MET A 1 -38.44 -24.36 2.72
C MET A 1 -37.46 -23.88 3.76
N GLY A 2 -36.69 -22.85 3.43
CA GLY A 2 -35.74 -22.12 4.29
C GLY A 2 -35.69 -20.68 3.77
N PRO A 3 -35.45 -19.68 4.64
CA PRO A 3 -35.89 -18.31 4.37
C PRO A 3 -34.99 -17.61 3.34
N GLU A 4 -35.63 -17.03 2.33
CA GLU A 4 -35.02 -16.11 1.37
C GLU A 4 -34.65 -14.80 2.07
N GLY A 5 -33.35 -14.56 2.24
CA GLY A 5 -32.85 -13.22 2.56
C GLY A 5 -32.80 -12.39 1.28
N ARG A 6 -33.79 -11.50 1.10
CA ARG A 6 -33.80 -10.51 0.02
C ARG A 6 -32.92 -9.32 0.43
N PHE A 7 -31.79 -9.15 -0.24
CA PHE A 7 -31.09 -7.87 -0.31
C PHE A 7 -31.61 -7.10 -1.53
N THR A 8 -32.13 -5.90 -1.30
CA THR A 8 -32.43 -4.94 -2.36
C THR A 8 -31.33 -3.89 -2.40
N PRO A 9 -30.66 -3.66 -3.55
CA PRO A 9 -29.87 -2.45 -3.73
C PRO A 9 -30.72 -1.41 -4.47
N GLU A 10 -31.22 -0.42 -3.73
CA GLU A 10 -31.44 0.91 -4.29
C GLU A 10 -30.06 1.56 -4.46
N TYR A 11 -29.80 2.11 -5.65
CA TYR A 11 -28.82 3.14 -6.06
C TYR A 11 -28.18 2.78 -7.39
N ALA A 12 -28.88 3.12 -8.48
CA ALA A 12 -28.29 3.30 -9.80
C ALA A 12 -28.52 4.76 -10.21
N ALA A 13 -27.56 5.63 -9.88
CA ALA A 13 -27.46 6.95 -10.48
C ALA A 13 -26.49 6.86 -11.66
N GLU A 14 -27.01 7.14 -12.85
CA GLU A 14 -26.32 7.14 -14.14
C GLU A 14 -25.09 8.07 -14.12
N PHE A 15 -23.93 7.54 -14.51
CA PHE A 15 -22.85 8.35 -15.06
C PHE A 15 -22.43 7.79 -16.41
N LYS A 16 -22.90 8.44 -17.48
CA LYS A 16 -22.34 8.32 -18.82
C LYS A 16 -21.19 9.32 -18.94
N ALA A 17 -19.97 8.84 -19.14
CA ALA A 17 -18.88 9.64 -19.70
C ALA A 17 -18.25 8.88 -20.88
N PRO A 18 -17.91 9.57 -22.00
CA PRO A 18 -17.43 8.91 -23.20
C PRO A 18 -15.95 8.58 -23.10
N VAL A 19 -15.60 7.32 -23.35
CA VAL A 19 -14.21 6.89 -23.53
C VAL A 19 -13.75 7.28 -24.93
N LYS A 20 -12.79 8.20 -25.02
CA LYS A 20 -11.96 8.37 -26.22
C LYS A 20 -10.79 7.39 -26.13
N ALA A 21 -10.74 6.44 -27.06
CA ALA A 21 -9.60 5.57 -27.27
C ALA A 21 -8.39 6.38 -27.77
N ASN A 22 -7.22 6.15 -27.18
CA ASN A 22 -5.93 6.56 -27.74
C ASN A 22 -5.21 5.30 -28.24
N PRO A 23 -4.94 5.16 -29.55
CA PRO A 23 -4.21 4.02 -30.07
C PRO A 23 -2.70 4.33 -30.09
N GLY A 24 -1.91 3.43 -29.54
CA GLY A 24 -0.50 3.29 -29.88
C GLY A 24 0.47 4.10 -29.01
N GLY A 25 1.22 3.38 -28.19
CA GLY A 25 2.42 3.90 -27.54
C GLY A 25 2.87 2.98 -26.42
N VAL A 26 3.83 2.10 -26.71
CA VAL A 26 4.63 1.43 -25.68
C VAL A 26 5.52 2.51 -25.08
N GLY A 27 4.96 3.26 -24.13
CA GLY A 27 5.71 4.18 -23.28
C GLY A 27 6.18 3.40 -22.07
N VAL A 28 7.49 3.26 -21.92
CA VAL A 28 8.08 2.98 -20.60
C VAL A 28 7.63 4.14 -19.72
N LEU A 29 6.67 3.89 -18.83
CA LEU A 29 6.32 4.81 -17.76
C LEU A 29 7.50 4.81 -16.78
N GLU A 30 8.53 5.60 -17.09
CA GLU A 30 9.37 6.13 -16.02
C GLU A 30 8.43 6.90 -15.10
N SER A 31 8.14 6.35 -13.92
CA SER A 31 7.44 7.08 -12.87
C SER A 31 8.13 8.43 -12.73
N PRO A 32 7.41 9.55 -12.92
CA PRO A 32 7.97 10.85 -12.65
C PRO A 32 8.03 11.00 -11.14
N MET A 33 9.05 10.39 -10.51
CA MET A 33 9.59 10.90 -9.27
C MET A 33 10.11 12.29 -9.58
N LEU A 34 9.19 13.26 -9.57
CA LEU A 34 9.49 14.66 -9.57
C LEU A 34 10.47 14.84 -8.41
N LYS A 35 11.76 14.99 -8.72
CA LYS A 35 12.77 15.49 -7.79
C LYS A 35 12.39 16.93 -7.45
N ARG A 36 11.30 17.12 -6.70
CA ARG A 36 11.04 18.37 -6.00
C ARG A 36 12.19 18.47 -5.01
N LYS A 37 13.19 19.30 -5.34
CA LYS A 37 14.13 19.81 -4.34
C LYS A 37 13.28 20.58 -3.33
N ILE A 38 12.87 19.89 -2.26
CA ILE A 38 12.26 20.53 -1.11
C ILE A 38 13.33 21.47 -0.55
N ASN A 39 13.02 22.76 -0.50
CA ASN A 39 13.95 23.74 0.04
C ASN A 39 13.88 23.69 1.57
N TYR A 40 14.63 22.74 2.14
CA TYR A 40 14.75 22.58 3.60
C TYR A 40 15.35 23.82 4.27
N GLU A 41 16.09 24.68 3.56
CA GLU A 41 16.63 25.94 4.10
C GLU A 41 15.51 26.93 4.45
N ALA A 42 14.49 27.04 3.59
CA ALA A 42 13.36 27.94 3.81
C ALA A 42 12.52 27.52 5.03
N ILE A 43 12.39 26.20 5.27
CA ILE A 43 11.67 25.65 6.42
C ILE A 43 12.51 25.78 7.70
N ASN A 44 13.79 25.39 7.66
CA ASN A 44 14.70 25.53 8.80
C ASN A 44 14.87 26.98 9.25
N SER A 45 14.76 27.97 8.36
CA SER A 45 14.86 29.39 8.71
C SER A 45 13.69 29.94 9.52
N LYS A 46 12.53 29.26 9.49
CA LYS A 46 11.33 29.65 10.23
C LYS A 46 11.20 28.90 11.56
N VAL A 47 11.75 27.69 11.60
CA VAL A 47 11.76 26.84 12.79
C VAL A 47 12.92 27.21 13.73
N LYS A 48 12.63 27.97 14.79
CA LYS A 48 13.61 28.39 15.81
C LYS A 48 13.78 27.32 16.92
N PHE A 49 14.54 26.26 16.65
CA PHE A 49 14.90 25.26 17.67
C PHE A 49 16.40 25.30 18.00
N ASN A 50 16.71 25.50 19.27
CA ASN A 50 17.99 25.09 19.83
C ASN A 50 17.86 23.63 20.28
N GLY A 51 18.50 22.69 19.58
CA GLY A 51 18.49 21.26 19.92
C GLY A 51 17.52 20.41 19.10
N TRP A 52 17.61 20.50 17.76
CA TRP A 52 16.93 19.55 16.87
C TRP A 52 17.33 18.10 17.19
N PRO A 53 16.38 17.17 17.37
CA PRO A 53 16.71 15.77 17.51
C PRO A 53 17.32 15.27 16.21
N SER A 54 18.30 14.37 16.29
CA SER A 54 18.86 13.70 15.10
C SER A 54 17.89 12.68 14.50
N SER A 55 16.96 12.18 15.30
CA SER A 55 15.96 11.17 14.92
C SER A 55 14.87 11.04 15.98
N PHE A 56 13.71 10.51 15.61
CA PHE A 56 12.64 10.17 16.54
C PHE A 56 11.75 9.04 15.99
N GLY A 57 10.97 8.36 16.84
CA GLY A 57 10.08 7.28 16.37
C GLY A 57 8.93 7.82 15.51
N ILE A 58 8.53 7.11 14.46
CA ILE A 58 7.47 7.57 13.53
C ILE A 58 6.09 7.77 14.18
N LYS A 59 5.84 7.13 15.32
CA LYS A 59 4.61 7.30 16.13
C LYS A 59 4.84 8.19 17.37
N GLU A 60 6.03 8.74 17.52
CA GLU A 60 6.42 9.57 18.66
C GLU A 60 6.08 11.03 18.40
N THR A 61 5.74 11.75 19.47
CA THR A 61 5.66 13.21 19.47
C THR A 61 6.68 13.74 20.46
N GLN A 62 7.63 14.55 19.99
CA GLN A 62 8.61 15.20 20.85
C GLN A 62 8.15 16.60 21.22
N TYR A 63 8.37 16.95 22.49
CA TYR A 63 8.01 18.25 23.05
C TYR A 63 9.27 19.02 23.42
N PHE A 64 9.27 20.32 23.15
CA PHE A 64 10.40 21.20 23.42
C PHE A 64 10.05 22.19 24.53
N SER A 65 11.06 22.63 25.27
CA SER A 65 10.91 23.58 26.38
C SER A 65 10.33 24.94 25.95
N ASN A 66 10.45 25.29 24.67
CA ASN A 66 9.85 26.49 24.10
C ASN A 66 8.33 26.36 23.85
N GLY A 67 7.73 25.20 24.12
CA GLY A 67 6.30 24.92 23.91
C GLY A 67 5.95 24.35 22.54
N SER A 68 6.93 24.17 21.66
CA SER A 68 6.70 23.55 20.36
C SER A 68 6.67 22.03 20.46
N ARG A 69 6.15 21.37 19.43
CA ARG A 69 6.18 19.91 19.30
C ARG A 69 6.45 19.47 17.87
N ILE A 70 7.10 18.30 17.74
CA ILE A 70 7.39 17.66 16.46
C ILE A 70 6.72 16.28 16.45
N SER A 71 6.09 15.92 15.34
CA SER A 71 5.52 14.60 15.11
C SER A 71 5.75 14.19 13.65
N ALA A 72 5.65 12.91 13.34
CA ALA A 72 5.72 12.41 11.97
C ALA A 72 4.44 11.68 11.61
N ARG A 73 4.09 11.71 10.33
CA ARG A 73 3.07 10.82 9.76
C ARG A 73 3.67 10.10 8.56
N PRO A 74 3.45 8.77 8.43
CA PRO A 74 3.85 8.03 7.25
C PRO A 74 3.35 8.72 5.99
N GLU A 75 4.24 8.87 5.02
CA GLU A 75 3.81 9.19 3.68
C GLU A 75 3.30 7.91 3.06
N VAL A 76 1.98 7.75 3.14
CA VAL A 76 1.31 6.72 2.36
C VAL A 76 1.52 7.14 0.90
N ASN A 77 2.28 6.33 0.16
CA ASN A 77 2.40 6.50 -1.28
C ASN A 77 0.98 6.36 -1.86
N GLN A 78 0.27 7.47 -2.02
CA GLN A 78 -1.13 7.50 -2.45
C GLN A 78 -1.28 7.28 -3.96
N GLU A 79 -0.28 6.71 -4.63
CA GLU A 79 -0.31 6.39 -6.05
C GLU A 79 -0.74 4.95 -6.32
N THR A 80 -1.85 4.53 -5.73
CA THR A 80 -2.78 3.61 -6.41
C THR A 80 -4.17 4.09 -6.10
N LYS A 81 -4.67 4.99 -6.95
CA LYS A 81 -6.04 5.48 -6.90
C LYS A 81 -6.94 4.33 -7.37
N ARG A 82 -7.26 3.40 -6.47
CA ARG A 82 -8.10 2.23 -6.75
C ARG A 82 -9.51 2.67 -7.12
N SER A 83 -10.08 2.02 -8.13
CA SER A 83 -11.38 2.42 -8.65
C SER A 83 -12.56 1.77 -7.92
N GLY A 84 -12.34 0.73 -7.10
CA GLY A 84 -13.42 0.04 -6.38
C GLY A 84 -12.96 -0.89 -5.25
N ILE A 85 -13.94 -1.46 -4.54
CA ILE A 85 -13.76 -2.59 -3.63
C ILE A 85 -13.96 -3.86 -4.47
N PRO A 86 -13.00 -4.81 -4.50
CA PRO A 86 -13.14 -6.02 -5.31
C PRO A 86 -14.34 -6.85 -4.83
N ASP A 87 -14.99 -7.52 -5.76
CA ASP A 87 -16.11 -8.41 -5.54
C ASP A 87 -15.65 -9.85 -5.21
N ASP A 88 -16.62 -10.76 -4.98
CA ASP A 88 -16.32 -12.16 -4.63
C ASP A 88 -15.55 -12.89 -5.74
N THR A 89 -15.81 -12.58 -7.02
CA THR A 89 -15.14 -13.21 -8.16
C THR A 89 -13.68 -12.79 -8.19
N GLU A 90 -13.39 -11.49 -8.04
CA GLU A 90 -12.01 -11.01 -8.02
C GLU A 90 -11.21 -11.58 -6.85
N ILE A 91 -11.82 -11.66 -5.66
CA ILE A 91 -11.19 -12.28 -4.48
C ILE A 91 -11.00 -13.79 -4.68
N HIS A 92 -11.98 -14.48 -5.30
CA HIS A 92 -11.89 -15.90 -5.62
C HIS A 92 -10.71 -16.20 -6.54
N GLU A 93 -10.57 -15.47 -7.64
CA GLU A 93 -9.48 -15.65 -8.59
C GLU A 93 -8.12 -15.23 -8.01
N ALA A 94 -8.06 -14.12 -7.26
CA ALA A 94 -6.87 -13.71 -6.54
C ALA A 94 -6.41 -14.76 -5.51
N THR A 95 -7.35 -15.45 -4.87
CA THR A 95 -7.05 -16.52 -3.91
C THR A 95 -6.34 -17.70 -4.60
N HIS A 96 -6.78 -18.10 -5.80
CA HIS A 96 -6.03 -19.10 -6.59
C HIS A 96 -4.62 -18.59 -6.93
N ALA A 97 -4.53 -17.36 -7.45
CA ALA A 97 -3.30 -16.77 -7.94
C ALA A 97 -2.23 -16.65 -6.85
N VAL A 98 -2.58 -16.08 -5.69
CA VAL A 98 -1.65 -15.89 -4.56
C VAL A 98 -1.17 -17.23 -4.03
N VAL A 99 -2.07 -18.20 -3.80
CA VAL A 99 -1.65 -19.53 -3.32
C VAL A 99 -0.74 -20.22 -4.33
N ALA A 100 -0.98 -20.04 -5.63
CA ALA A 100 -0.12 -20.58 -6.67
C ALA A 100 1.29 -19.99 -6.62
N GLU A 101 1.42 -18.66 -6.47
CA GLU A 101 2.72 -17.98 -6.39
C GLU A 101 3.50 -18.31 -5.11
N VAL A 102 2.82 -18.32 -3.95
CA VAL A 102 3.46 -18.66 -2.66
C VAL A 102 3.99 -20.09 -2.64
N THR A 103 3.34 -21.01 -3.36
CA THR A 103 3.74 -22.42 -3.43
C THR A 103 4.54 -22.79 -4.68
N ASP A 104 4.86 -21.80 -5.53
CA ASP A 104 5.56 -21.97 -6.80
C ASP A 104 6.95 -22.61 -6.61
N GLY A 105 7.70 -22.21 -5.58
CA GLY A 105 9.06 -22.71 -5.34
C GLY A 105 9.16 -24.23 -5.16
N GLU A 106 8.10 -24.88 -4.65
CA GLU A 106 8.08 -26.33 -4.44
C GLU A 106 7.49 -27.11 -5.63
N LYS A 107 6.69 -26.45 -6.48
CA LYS A 107 5.83 -27.12 -7.48
C LYS A 107 5.93 -26.58 -8.90
N GLY A 108 6.57 -25.43 -9.13
CA GLY A 108 6.69 -24.76 -10.42
C GLY A 108 5.33 -24.43 -11.04
N SER A 109 4.42 -23.85 -10.26
CA SER A 109 3.03 -23.56 -10.62
C SER A 109 2.70 -22.07 -10.66
N SER A 110 3.62 -21.23 -11.12
CA SER A 110 3.39 -19.79 -11.25
C SER A 110 2.16 -19.48 -12.12
N VAL A 111 1.56 -18.33 -11.88
CA VAL A 111 0.42 -17.81 -12.62
C VAL A 111 0.85 -17.44 -14.03
N ARG A 112 0.14 -17.93 -15.03
CA ARG A 112 0.23 -17.45 -16.42
C ARG A 112 -0.66 -16.26 -16.63
N LYS A 113 -1.89 -16.35 -16.13
CA LYS A 113 -2.94 -15.35 -16.29
C LYS A 113 -3.95 -15.50 -15.16
N VAL A 114 -4.47 -14.39 -14.68
CA VAL A 114 -5.66 -14.31 -13.84
C VAL A 114 -6.60 -13.28 -14.43
N THR A 115 -7.91 -13.55 -14.47
CA THR A 115 -8.91 -12.66 -15.06
C THR A 115 -10.24 -12.75 -14.33
N ASP A 116 -10.92 -11.62 -14.15
CA ASP A 116 -12.32 -11.53 -13.71
C ASP A 116 -13.30 -11.41 -14.89
N VAL A 117 -12.77 -11.23 -16.10
CA VAL A 117 -13.58 -11.13 -17.31
C VAL A 117 -14.26 -12.48 -17.60
N PRO A 118 -15.60 -12.54 -17.62
CA PRO A 118 -16.32 -13.79 -17.81
C PRO A 118 -16.10 -14.36 -19.21
N GLY A 119 -16.12 -15.69 -19.30
CA GLY A 119 -15.98 -16.42 -20.55
C GLY A 119 -16.93 -17.61 -20.64
N PRO A 120 -16.77 -18.47 -21.67
CA PRO A 120 -17.65 -19.62 -21.85
C PRO A 120 -17.54 -20.62 -20.69
N GLY A 121 -18.49 -20.57 -19.77
CA GLY A 121 -18.60 -21.51 -18.65
C GLY A 121 -17.85 -21.12 -17.38
N TYR A 122 -17.36 -19.88 -17.27
CA TYR A 122 -16.70 -19.37 -16.08
C TYR A 122 -16.95 -17.85 -15.90
N ASN A 123 -16.94 -17.38 -14.66
CA ASN A 123 -17.06 -15.95 -14.34
C ASN A 123 -15.69 -15.28 -14.17
N GLY A 124 -14.69 -16.02 -13.70
CA GLY A 124 -13.29 -15.66 -13.68
C GLY A 124 -12.44 -16.87 -14.06
N LEU A 125 -11.15 -16.65 -14.28
CA LEU A 125 -10.22 -17.73 -14.61
C LEU A 125 -8.80 -17.43 -14.14
N THR A 126 -8.23 -18.39 -13.42
CA THR A 126 -6.81 -18.44 -13.08
C THR A 126 -6.11 -19.58 -13.83
N GLU A 127 -5.21 -19.24 -14.75
CA GLU A 127 -4.39 -20.18 -15.51
C GLU A 127 -2.99 -20.28 -14.88
N LEU A 128 -2.57 -21.51 -14.57
CA LEU A 128 -1.24 -21.80 -14.01
C LEU A 128 -0.32 -22.46 -15.04
N THR A 129 0.99 -22.35 -14.83
CA THR A 129 2.01 -23.04 -15.65
C THR A 129 2.01 -24.55 -15.47
N SER A 130 1.65 -25.02 -14.27
CA SER A 130 1.52 -26.44 -13.94
C SER A 130 0.37 -26.67 -12.95
N LYS A 131 0.00 -27.94 -12.75
CA LYS A 131 -1.09 -28.31 -11.85
C LYS A 131 -0.69 -28.10 -10.40
N ASN A 132 -1.51 -27.38 -9.63
CA ASN A 132 -1.33 -27.20 -8.20
C ASN A 132 -2.63 -27.44 -7.42
N PRO A 133 -2.75 -28.56 -6.67
CA PRO A 133 -3.96 -28.86 -5.93
C PRO A 133 -4.23 -27.89 -4.77
N LEU A 134 -3.22 -27.22 -4.24
CA LEU A 134 -3.41 -26.25 -3.15
C LEU A 134 -3.99 -24.95 -3.70
N ALA A 135 -3.47 -24.47 -4.82
CA ALA A 135 -4.03 -23.30 -5.51
C ALA A 135 -5.45 -23.59 -5.99
N ALA A 136 -5.69 -24.74 -6.61
CA ALA A 136 -7.01 -25.13 -7.09
C ALA A 136 -8.05 -25.14 -5.96
N ILE A 137 -7.77 -25.74 -4.80
CA ILE A 137 -8.77 -25.83 -3.72
C ILE A 137 -8.85 -24.57 -2.83
N ALA A 138 -8.03 -23.55 -3.08
CA ALA A 138 -7.88 -22.42 -2.16
C ALA A 138 -9.18 -21.65 -1.91
N PRO A 139 -10.01 -21.30 -2.92
CA PRO A 139 -11.24 -20.56 -2.67
C PRO A 139 -12.28 -21.38 -1.90
N TYR A 140 -12.40 -22.68 -2.21
CA TYR A 140 -13.23 -23.62 -1.44
C TYR A 140 -12.83 -23.62 0.04
N SER A 141 -11.53 -23.61 0.30
CA SER A 141 -11.00 -23.72 1.66
C SER A 141 -11.45 -22.60 2.59
N VAL A 142 -11.85 -21.44 2.06
CA VAL A 142 -12.34 -20.28 2.84
C VAL A 142 -13.82 -19.98 2.60
N GLY A 143 -14.52 -20.82 1.85
CA GLY A 143 -15.98 -20.76 1.70
C GLY A 143 -16.47 -19.85 0.58
N HIS A 144 -15.66 -19.61 -0.45
CA HIS A 144 -16.14 -18.92 -1.66
C HIS A 144 -17.22 -19.73 -2.37
N SER A 145 -18.08 -19.00 -3.09
CA SER A 145 -19.10 -19.58 -3.96
C SER A 145 -18.49 -20.12 -5.27
N GLY A 146 -19.24 -20.96 -6.00
CA GLY A 146 -18.82 -21.45 -7.33
C GLY A 146 -17.72 -22.53 -7.37
N THR A 147 -17.31 -23.05 -6.21
CA THR A 147 -16.10 -23.87 -6.04
C THR A 147 -16.21 -25.34 -6.45
N GLY A 148 -17.37 -25.77 -6.97
CA GLY A 148 -17.58 -27.18 -7.33
C GLY A 148 -16.66 -27.68 -8.44
N HIS A 149 -16.23 -26.80 -9.36
CA HIS A 149 -15.24 -27.16 -10.38
C HIS A 149 -13.84 -27.32 -9.77
N ASP A 150 -13.49 -26.45 -8.83
CA ASP A 150 -12.21 -26.44 -8.11
C ASP A 150 -12.01 -27.71 -7.29
N GLU A 151 -13.04 -28.09 -6.53
CA GLU A 151 -13.09 -29.35 -5.78
C GLU A 151 -12.89 -30.55 -6.72
N ARG A 152 -13.60 -30.56 -7.85
CA ARG A 152 -13.51 -31.63 -8.84
C ARG A 152 -12.13 -31.71 -9.46
N ILE A 153 -11.53 -30.60 -9.88
CA ILE A 153 -10.17 -30.56 -10.44
C ILE A 153 -9.16 -31.06 -9.39
N THR A 154 -9.29 -30.58 -8.15
CA THR A 154 -8.43 -30.98 -7.03
C THR A 154 -8.51 -32.49 -6.81
N SER A 155 -9.70 -33.11 -6.89
CA SER A 155 -9.88 -34.55 -6.73
C SER A 155 -9.13 -35.40 -7.79
N PHE A 156 -8.82 -34.82 -8.95
CA PHE A 156 -7.97 -35.46 -9.97
C PHE A 156 -6.48 -35.26 -9.73
N MET A 157 -6.09 -34.34 -8.84
CA MET A 157 -4.70 -34.00 -8.53
C MET A 157 -4.22 -34.58 -7.20
N THR A 158 -5.13 -34.93 -6.28
CA THR A 158 -4.80 -35.49 -4.96
C THR A 158 -5.76 -36.60 -4.56
N ASN A 159 -5.28 -37.51 -3.73
CA ASN A 159 -6.08 -38.58 -3.13
C ASN A 159 -6.92 -38.10 -1.93
N ASN A 160 -6.70 -36.87 -1.45
CA ASN A 160 -7.40 -36.32 -0.29
C ASN A 160 -7.63 -34.81 -0.42
N VAL A 161 -8.83 -34.45 -0.89
CA VAL A 161 -9.26 -33.05 -1.10
C VAL A 161 -9.33 -32.29 0.23
N ASP A 162 -9.89 -32.90 1.28
CA ASP A 162 -10.01 -32.27 2.60
C ASP A 162 -8.66 -31.89 3.20
N SER A 163 -7.66 -32.76 3.03
CA SER A 163 -6.30 -32.46 3.49
C SER A 163 -5.69 -31.30 2.71
N ALA A 164 -5.89 -31.25 1.39
CA ALA A 164 -5.42 -30.14 0.55
C ALA A 164 -6.13 -28.83 0.95
N ALA A 165 -7.45 -28.86 1.18
CA ALA A 165 -8.22 -27.71 1.63
C ALA A 165 -7.74 -27.17 2.98
N LYS A 166 -7.40 -28.05 3.95
CA LYS A 166 -6.84 -27.60 5.24
C LYS A 166 -5.51 -26.87 5.08
N VAL A 167 -4.62 -27.37 4.25
CA VAL A 167 -3.32 -26.72 3.97
C VAL A 167 -3.53 -25.41 3.23
N ALA A 168 -4.38 -25.39 2.20
CA ALA A 168 -4.70 -24.18 1.45
C ALA A 168 -5.30 -23.11 2.36
N ARG A 169 -6.22 -23.46 3.27
CA ARG A 169 -6.79 -22.52 4.25
C ARG A 169 -5.71 -21.85 5.11
N SER A 170 -4.70 -22.60 5.54
CA SER A 170 -3.59 -22.04 6.31
C SER A 170 -2.76 -21.04 5.50
N ILE A 171 -2.53 -21.31 4.21
CA ILE A 171 -1.83 -20.38 3.30
C ILE A 171 -2.67 -19.13 3.07
N VAL A 172 -3.96 -19.29 2.72
CA VAL A 172 -4.87 -18.17 2.48
C VAL A 172 -4.93 -17.22 3.68
N ARG A 173 -5.04 -17.75 4.90
CA ARG A 173 -5.03 -16.94 6.12
C ARG A 173 -3.73 -16.20 6.38
N ALA A 174 -2.61 -16.72 5.91
CA ALA A 174 -1.31 -16.07 6.08
C ALA A 174 -1.10 -14.92 5.06
N HIS A 175 -1.88 -14.89 3.98
CA HIS A 175 -1.71 -13.99 2.84
C HIS A 175 -3.00 -13.22 2.49
N GLU A 176 -3.85 -12.92 3.48
CA GLU A 176 -5.13 -12.20 3.26
C GLU A 176 -4.92 -10.80 2.67
N GLU A 177 -3.86 -10.10 3.09
CA GLU A 177 -3.53 -8.77 2.58
C GLU A 177 -3.10 -8.81 1.10
N GLU A 178 -2.27 -9.79 0.75
CA GLU A 178 -1.81 -10.04 -0.62
C GLU A 178 -2.96 -10.45 -1.54
N ILE A 179 -3.88 -11.29 -1.06
CA ILE A 179 -5.09 -11.66 -1.82
C ILE A 179 -5.93 -10.43 -2.10
N PHE A 180 -6.16 -9.58 -1.10
CA PHE A 180 -6.94 -8.36 -1.29
C PHE A 180 -6.24 -7.37 -2.22
N GLU A 181 -4.91 -7.27 -2.15
CA GLU A 181 -4.10 -6.44 -3.04
C GLU A 181 -4.21 -6.90 -4.50
N VAL A 182 -4.02 -8.20 -4.76
CA VAL A 182 -4.16 -8.80 -6.08
C VAL A 182 -5.59 -8.67 -6.60
N ALA A 183 -6.60 -8.91 -5.77
CA ALA A 183 -8.00 -8.75 -6.15
C ALA A 183 -8.34 -7.29 -6.51
N SER A 184 -7.79 -6.32 -5.77
CA SER A 184 -7.98 -4.90 -6.07
C SER A 184 -7.39 -4.52 -7.43
N ASP A 185 -6.17 -4.98 -7.73
CA ASP A 185 -5.55 -4.75 -9.04
C ASP A 185 -6.30 -5.47 -10.16
N LEU A 186 -6.80 -6.67 -9.87
CA LEU A 186 -7.58 -7.45 -10.82
C LEU A 186 -8.87 -6.71 -11.18
N HIS A 187 -9.59 -6.19 -10.20
CA HIS A 187 -10.79 -5.38 -10.40
C HIS A 187 -10.52 -4.16 -11.30
N ASP A 188 -9.39 -3.48 -11.11
CA ASP A 188 -9.04 -2.30 -11.90
C ASP A 188 -8.59 -2.66 -13.34
N LYS A 189 -7.92 -3.80 -13.53
CA LYS A 189 -7.30 -4.20 -14.82
C LYS A 189 -8.13 -5.18 -15.63
N GLY A 190 -9.03 -5.91 -15.00
CA GLY A 190 -9.78 -7.06 -15.48
C GLY A 190 -8.94 -8.33 -15.75
N THR A 191 -7.66 -8.18 -16.09
CA THR A 191 -6.75 -9.30 -16.35
C THR A 191 -5.34 -8.93 -15.93
N MET A 192 -4.64 -9.87 -15.30
CA MET A 192 -3.24 -9.75 -14.92
C MET A 192 -2.46 -10.99 -15.35
N ASN A 193 -1.16 -10.82 -15.60
CA ASN A 193 -0.22 -11.93 -15.76
C ASN A 193 0.52 -12.22 -14.44
N GLY A 194 1.32 -13.30 -14.38
CA GLY A 194 2.02 -13.69 -13.15
C GLY A 194 3.03 -12.67 -12.61
N LEU A 195 3.68 -11.87 -13.47
CA LEU A 195 4.56 -10.79 -13.00
C LEU A 195 3.76 -9.72 -12.27
N GLU A 196 2.62 -9.31 -12.82
CA GLU A 196 1.75 -8.30 -12.21
C GLU A 196 1.15 -8.80 -10.89
N VAL A 197 0.86 -10.09 -10.76
CA VAL A 197 0.43 -10.70 -9.50
C VAL A 197 1.55 -10.59 -8.46
N LYS A 198 2.79 -10.93 -8.81
CA LYS A 198 3.95 -10.80 -7.90
C LYS A 198 4.17 -9.35 -7.47
N GLU A 199 4.16 -8.42 -8.42
CA GLU A 199 4.29 -6.99 -8.11
C GLU A 199 3.18 -6.51 -7.17
N ALA A 200 1.95 -7.02 -7.32
CA ALA A 200 0.87 -6.72 -6.39
C ALA A 200 1.16 -7.29 -4.99
N MET A 201 1.58 -8.55 -4.88
CA MET A 201 1.95 -9.15 -3.60
C MET A 201 3.09 -8.37 -2.92
N ASP A 202 4.15 -8.02 -3.65
CA ASP A 202 5.32 -7.31 -3.13
C ASP A 202 4.95 -5.92 -2.57
N ARG A 203 3.95 -5.23 -3.14
CA ARG A 203 3.46 -3.95 -2.61
C ARG A 203 2.86 -4.05 -1.22
N VAL A 204 2.37 -5.22 -0.79
CA VAL A 204 1.89 -5.40 0.58
C VAL A 204 3.05 -5.30 1.56
N ASP A 205 4.20 -5.87 1.22
CA ASP A 205 5.40 -5.79 2.04
C ASP A 205 6.03 -4.40 1.99
N GLU A 206 6.03 -3.75 0.83
CA GLU A 206 6.46 -2.35 0.71
C GLU A 206 5.55 -1.38 1.50
N LYS A 207 4.25 -1.65 1.62
CA LYS A 207 3.34 -0.87 2.48
C LYS A 207 3.66 -1.04 3.97
N LYS A 208 4.24 -2.17 4.37
CA LYS A 208 4.72 -2.39 5.74
C LYS A 208 6.02 -1.62 5.99
N GLU A 209 6.83 -1.41 4.95
CA GLU A 209 8.03 -0.57 5.00
C GLU A 209 7.68 0.91 4.79
N ILE A 210 7.40 1.61 5.90
CA ILE A 210 7.30 3.06 5.86
C ILE A 210 8.70 3.62 5.56
N ASN A 211 8.94 3.99 4.30
CA ASN A 211 10.22 4.51 3.83
C ASN A 211 10.32 6.03 3.97
N PHE A 212 9.18 6.72 3.96
CA PHE A 212 9.10 8.17 4.08
C PHE A 212 8.01 8.62 5.03
N ALA A 213 8.21 9.78 5.65
CA ALA A 213 7.24 10.45 6.50
C ALA A 213 7.23 11.96 6.27
N THR A 214 6.07 12.58 6.47
CA THR A 214 5.96 14.03 6.61
C THR A 214 6.14 14.39 8.08
N ILE A 215 7.12 15.24 8.37
CA ILE A 215 7.32 15.79 9.72
C ILE A 215 6.42 17.03 9.86
N PHE A 216 5.72 17.12 10.98
CA PHE A 216 4.89 18.25 11.37
C PHE A 216 5.51 18.93 12.59
N VAL A 217 5.84 20.20 12.44
CA VAL A 217 6.35 21.06 13.51
C VAL A 217 5.24 22.02 13.92
N LYS A 218 4.72 21.89 15.13
CA LYS A 218 3.77 22.85 15.69
C LYS A 218 4.51 23.79 16.63
N ASN A 219 4.57 25.07 16.28
CA ASN A 219 5.21 26.13 17.05
C ASN A 219 4.34 26.58 18.24
N PRO A 220 4.90 27.34 19.20
CA PRO A 220 4.18 27.76 20.41
C PRO A 220 3.05 28.75 20.12
N ASP A 221 3.17 29.50 19.02
CA ASP A 221 2.14 30.42 18.52
C ASP A 221 0.96 29.69 17.83
N GLY A 222 1.03 28.36 17.74
CA GLY A 222 0.02 27.51 17.12
C GLY A 222 0.19 27.34 15.61
N SER A 223 1.17 27.99 14.99
CA SER A 223 1.51 27.77 13.58
C SER A 223 2.07 26.35 13.37
N GLU A 224 1.83 25.79 12.19
CA GLU A 224 2.26 24.44 11.83
C GLU A 224 3.06 24.48 10.54
N GLU A 225 4.24 23.87 10.55
CA GLU A 225 5.11 23.70 9.39
C GLU A 225 5.24 22.22 9.05
N GLN A 226 5.34 21.93 7.75
CA GLN A 226 5.44 20.57 7.24
C GLN A 226 6.74 20.38 6.49
N MET A 227 7.43 19.27 6.76
CA MET A 227 8.63 18.84 6.05
C MET A 227 8.35 17.47 5.44
N PRO A 228 7.96 17.43 4.15
CA PRO A 228 7.72 16.17 3.48
C PRO A 228 9.03 15.40 3.21
N HIS A 229 8.88 14.12 2.91
CA HIS A 229 9.91 13.18 2.49
C HIS A 229 11.07 13.03 3.48
N ALA A 230 10.78 12.98 4.78
CA ALA A 230 11.78 12.54 5.76
C ALA A 230 12.00 11.02 5.64
N GLU A 231 13.25 10.60 5.51
CA GLU A 231 13.60 9.17 5.40
C GLU A 231 13.26 8.44 6.71
N VAL A 232 12.69 7.24 6.59
CA VAL A 232 12.32 6.40 7.74
C VAL A 232 13.07 5.08 7.62
N LYS A 233 13.78 4.69 8.70
CA LYS A 233 14.49 3.41 8.77
C LYS A 233 14.08 2.68 10.04
N ASN A 234 13.57 1.46 9.90
CA ASN A 234 13.14 0.64 11.03
C ASN A 234 12.16 1.38 11.97
N GLY A 235 11.23 2.16 11.40
CA GLY A 235 10.28 2.98 12.16
C GLY A 235 10.86 4.23 12.83
N ILE A 236 12.12 4.55 12.55
CA ILE A 236 12.80 5.76 13.04
C ILE A 236 12.86 6.78 11.91
N VAL A 237 12.30 7.96 12.16
CA VAL A 237 12.40 9.12 11.27
C VAL A 237 13.81 9.69 11.41
N ILE A 238 14.53 9.73 10.30
CA ILE A 238 15.84 10.35 10.19
C ILE A 238 15.63 11.82 9.87
N MET A 239 16.05 12.69 10.78
CA MET A 239 15.87 14.12 10.58
C MET A 239 16.82 14.61 9.49
N PRO A 240 16.33 15.34 8.47
CA PRO A 240 17.21 15.96 7.50
C PRO A 240 18.15 16.89 8.27
N LYS A 241 19.46 16.73 8.05
CA LYS A 241 20.49 17.46 8.77
C LYS A 241 20.14 18.95 8.70
N ALA A 242 19.93 19.59 9.85
CA ALA A 242 19.73 21.03 9.89
C ALA A 242 20.91 21.67 9.16
N ILE A 243 20.63 22.34 8.05
CA ILE A 243 21.63 23.19 7.42
C ILE A 243 21.87 24.28 8.46
N GLU A 244 23.06 24.29 9.07
CA GLU A 244 23.46 25.33 10.01
C GLU A 244 23.25 26.66 9.31
N ILE A 245 22.21 27.39 9.73
CA ILE A 245 22.08 28.79 9.34
C ILE A 245 23.18 29.48 10.15
N PRO A 246 24.22 30.03 9.51
CA PRO A 246 25.23 30.76 10.25
C PRO A 246 24.50 31.83 11.05
N ASN A 247 24.65 31.75 12.37
CA ASN A 247 24.07 32.68 13.33
C ASN A 247 24.49 34.09 12.93
N LYS A 248 23.61 34.83 12.23
CA LYS A 248 23.70 36.29 12.13
C LYS A 248 23.21 36.87 13.46
N SER A 249 23.96 36.61 14.51
CA SER A 249 23.79 37.21 15.83
C SER A 249 25.14 37.71 16.34
N HIS A 250 25.80 38.57 15.56
CA HIS A 250 26.82 39.48 16.09
C HIS A 250 27.01 40.69 15.17
N GLU A 251 26.06 41.63 15.20
CA GLU A 251 26.36 43.06 14.95
C GLU A 251 25.20 43.99 15.38
N LEU A 252 24.74 43.87 16.63
CA LEU A 252 23.98 44.95 17.29
C LEU A 252 24.32 44.99 18.78
N SER A 253 25.52 45.49 19.11
CA SER A 253 25.80 46.15 20.39
C SER A 253 27.00 47.08 20.27
N LYS A 254 26.81 48.21 19.62
CA LYS A 254 27.52 49.44 19.96
C LYS A 254 26.48 50.53 20.10
N GLU A 255 25.94 50.68 21.31
CA GLU A 255 25.61 51.98 21.92
C GLU A 255 25.03 51.76 23.34
N GLY A 256 25.73 52.32 24.34
CA GLY A 256 25.11 52.85 25.57
C GLY A 256 24.87 51.91 26.75
N ILE A 257 25.91 51.52 27.50
CA ILE A 257 25.77 51.30 28.96
C ILE A 257 25.87 52.67 29.63
N ILE A 258 24.76 53.20 30.16
CA ILE A 258 24.77 54.31 31.13
C ILE A 258 24.62 53.69 32.51
N PHE A 259 25.65 53.83 33.35
CA PHE A 259 25.51 53.66 34.79
C PHE A 259 24.99 54.97 35.40
N SER A 260 23.97 54.89 36.26
CA SER A 260 23.83 55.85 37.35
C SER A 260 23.54 55.12 38.65
N ARG A 261 24.46 55.27 39.61
CA ARG A 261 24.18 55.11 41.03
C ARG A 261 23.60 56.42 41.56
N ASN A 262 22.50 56.33 42.29
CA ASN A 262 22.35 56.83 43.66
C ASN A 262 21.12 56.18 44.28
#